data_AF-A0A601ZK46-F1
#
_entry.id   AF-A0A601ZK46-F1
#
_cell.length_a   1.000
_cell.length_b   1.000
_cell.length_c   1.000
_cell.angle_alpha   90.00
_cell.angle_beta   90.00
_cell.angle_gamma   90.00
#
_symmetry.space_group_name_H-M   'P 1'
#
loop_
_entity.id
_entity.type
_entity.pdbx_description
1 polymer ?
#
loop_
_entity_poly.entity_id
_entity_poly.type
_entity_poly.pdbx_seq_one_letter_code
_entity_poly.pdbx_strand_id
1 'polypeptide(L)' 'MAKAPRRKCKVCNEWFHPAFSNQWWCSPEHGTQLALERRSKER' A
#
# COMPACT_ATOMS: atom_id res chain seq x y z
N MET A 1 2.37 -13.83 20.45
CA MET A 1 1.94 -12.57 19.79
C MET A 1 2.36 -12.65 18.33
N ALA A 2 1.42 -12.78 17.39
CA ALA A 2 1.75 -12.82 15.97
C ALA A 2 2.37 -11.46 15.58
N LYS A 3 3.63 -11.46 15.14
CA LYS A 3 4.28 -10.24 14.64
C LYS A 3 3.46 -9.77 13.44
N ALA A 4 2.90 -8.56 13.50
CA ALA A 4 2.16 -7.98 12.39
C ALA A 4 3.04 -8.05 11.13
N PRO A 5 2.55 -8.63 10.01
CA PRO A 5 3.36 -8.82 8.82
C PRO A 5 3.80 -7.46 8.29
N ARG A 6 5.10 -7.22 8.21
CA ARG A 6 5.64 -5.98 7.62
C ARG A 6 5.52 -6.09 6.10
N ARG A 7 5.00 -5.05 5.46
CA ARG A 7 4.98 -4.95 3.99
C ARG A 7 5.76 -3.74 3.53
N LYS A 8 6.21 -3.78 2.27
CA LYS A 8 6.74 -2.60 1.59
C LYS A 8 5.63 -1.86 0.87
N CYS A 9 5.61 -0.54 1.01
CA CYS A 9 4.69 0.32 0.27
C CYS A 9 5.02 0.26 -1.22
N LYS A 10 4.03 0.07 -2.08
CA LYS A 10 4.25 0.08 -3.54
C LYS A 10 4.58 1.46 -4.14
N VAL A 11 4.41 2.54 -3.38
CA VAL A 11 4.71 3.91 -3.82
C VAL A 11 6.11 4.33 -3.39
N CYS A 12 6.40 4.34 -2.09
CA CYS A 12 7.69 4.79 -1.56
C CYS A 12 8.67 3.66 -1.18
N ASN A 13 8.28 2.39 -1.32
CA ASN A 13 9.08 1.21 -0.91
C ASN A 13 9.41 1.10 0.59
N GLU A 14 8.83 1.97 1.43
CA GLU A 14 9.05 1.95 2.87
C GLU A 14 8.37 0.76 3.55
N TRP A 15 9.00 0.23 4.60
CA TRP A 15 8.44 -0.82 5.43
C TRP A 15 7.38 -0.25 6.37
N PHE A 16 6.17 -0.81 6.32
CA PHE A 16 5.07 -0.39 7.16
C PHE A 16 4.30 -1.59 7.73
N HIS A 17 3.50 -1.31 8.75
CA HIS A 17 2.58 -2.26 9.35
C HIS A 17 1.18 -2.05 8.76
N PRO A 18 0.71 -2.94 7.86
CA PRO A 18 -0.62 -2.86 7.29
C PRO A 18 -1.68 -3.10 8.37
N ALA A 19 -2.71 -2.27 8.37
CA ALA A 19 -3.90 -2.47 9.20
C ALA A 19 -4.80 -3.60 8.66
N PHE A 20 -4.73 -3.86 7.35
CA PHE A 20 -5.55 -4.85 6.66
C PHE A 20 -4.72 -5.72 5.71
N SER A 21 -5.12 -6.97 5.49
CA SER A 21 -4.46 -7.91 4.57
C SER A 21 -4.37 -7.41 3.12
N ASN A 22 -5.22 -6.47 2.71
CA ASN A 22 -5.26 -5.89 1.37
C ASN A 22 -4.55 -4.53 1.26
N GLN A 23 -3.92 -4.06 2.34
CA GLN A 23 -3.19 -2.81 2.32
C GLN A 23 -1.79 -3.00 1.73
N TRP A 24 -1.50 -2.24 0.67
CA TRP A 24 -0.21 -2.25 -0.05
C TRP A 24 0.47 -0.86 -0.06
N TRP A 25 -0.02 0.05 0.79
CA TRP A 25 0.42 1.43 0.92
C TRP A 25 0.60 1.80 2.40
N CYS A 26 1.60 2.61 2.72
CA CYS A 26 1.86 3.03 4.09
C CYS A 26 0.93 4.17 4.56
N SER A 27 0.43 5.00 3.63
CA SER A 27 -0.39 6.18 3.93
C SER A 27 -1.57 6.27 2.95
N PRO A 28 -2.70 6.88 3.35
CA PRO A 28 -3.86 7.07 2.47
C PRO A 28 -3.50 7.80 1.18
N GLU A 29 -2.57 8.76 1.20
CA GLU A 29 -2.07 9.45 0.01
C GLU A 29 -1.47 8.48 -1.02
N HIS A 30 -0.62 7.55 -0.56
CA HIS A 30 -0.06 6.50 -1.41
C HIS A 30 -1.13 5.51 -1.89
N GLY A 31 -2.15 5.24 -1.08
CA GLY A 31 -3.30 4.44 -1.50
C GLY A 31 -4.04 5.09 -2.68
N THR A 32 -4.27 6.40 -2.59
CA THR A 32 -4.90 7.20 -3.66
C THR A 32 -4.04 7.21 -4.92
N GLN A 33 -2.73 7.45 -4.82
CA GLN A 33 -1.83 7.40 -5.97
C GLN A 33 -1.87 6.04 -6.67
N LEU A 34 -1.85 4.95 -5.89
CA LEU A 34 -1.90 3.60 -6.44
C LEU A 34 -3.23 3.28 -7.13
N ALA A 35 -4.34 3.81 -6.60
CA ALA A 35 -5.66 3.68 -7.20
C ALA A 35 -5.77 4.48 -8.51
N LEU A 36 -5.21 5.69 -8.54
CA LEU A 36 -5.14 6.53 -9.75
C LEU A 36 -4.27 5.89 -10.83
N GLU A 37 -3.09 5.38 -10.49
CA GLU A 37 -2.21 4.70 -11.45
C GLU A 37 -2.87 3.46 -12.05
N ARG A 38 -3.54 2.64 -11.22
CA ARG A 38 -4.34 1.50 -11.69
C ARG A 38 -5.43 1.92 -12.66
N ARG A 39 -6.19 2.97 -12.32
CA ARG A 39 -7.25 3.50 -13.19
C ARG A 39 -6.69 4.02 -14.52
N SER A 40 -5.50 4.62 -14.51
CA SER A 40 -4.86 5.12 -15.72
C SER A 40 -4.33 4.02 -16.63
N LYS A 41 -3.92 2.87 -16.09
CA LYS A 41 -3.40 1.73 -16.88
C LYS A 41 -4.49 0.88 -17.53
N GLU A 42 -5.73 0.96 -17.05
CA GLU A 42 -6.89 0.25 -17.60
C GLU A 42 -7.53 0.98 -18.81
N ARG A 43 -6.95 2.09 -19.27
CA ARG A 43 -7.45 2.92 -20.37
C ARG A 43 -6.48 2.92 -21.54
#